data_AF-A0A7D5M6S9-F1
#
_entry.id   AF-A0A7D5M6S9-F1
#
_cell.length_a   1.000
_cell.length_b   1.000
_cell.length_c   1.000
_cell.angle_alpha   90.00
_cell.angle_beta   90.00
_cell.angle_gamma   90.00
#
_symmetry.space_group_name_H-M   'P 1'
#
loop_
_entity.id
_entity.type
_entity.pdbx_description
1 polymer ?
#
loop_
_entity_poly.entity_id
_entity_poly.type
_entity_poly.pdbx_seq_one_letter_code
_entity_poly.pdbx_strand_id
1 'polypeptide(L)'
;MLIIIGISAGLSQLGNEQISIIVNSEGKAKISQTLFPKTFVSSIDVPIVSEKISNLLAIDEKDILLGTTQDQDLLKIATLGASVVDLKYNADILTYESGVFRLKYSSELESRVSLPQLSKLVSLNIIPIEISEKEYVLPPGDISLSYSIKPVTSKEFFVNVDGSEYKIEAITAAKIEEFSANSDEIQFIIRDKAIVLTIIPTTVLENPNDVLLNGDKVEFSQFHQNSTHSWIRIDPHEKGLVRILDFKEESVEWFDWLWGWFK
;
A
#
# COMPACT_ATOMS: atom_id res chain seq x y z
N MET A 1 -45.52 -37.78 0.03
CA MET A 1 -46.19 -36.68 -0.67
C MET A 1 -45.52 -35.39 -0.23
N LEU A 2 -44.65 -34.84 -1.08
CA LEU A 2 -43.95 -33.57 -0.85
C LEU A 2 -44.97 -32.42 -0.94
N ILE A 3 -44.91 -31.46 -0.03
CA ILE A 3 -45.48 -30.12 -0.26
C ILE A 3 -44.30 -29.15 -0.21
N ILE A 4 -43.92 -28.70 -1.42
CA ILE A 4 -43.02 -27.58 -1.63
C ILE A 4 -43.87 -26.32 -1.45
N ILE A 5 -43.50 -25.45 -0.51
CA ILE A 5 -43.99 -24.07 -0.48
C ILE A 5 -42.85 -23.20 -1.00
N GLY A 6 -43.10 -22.59 -2.14
CA GLY A 6 -42.20 -21.66 -2.80
C GLY A 6 -42.54 -20.20 -2.51
N ILE A 7 -41.46 -19.40 -2.54
CA ILE A 7 -41.32 -18.02 -3.02
C ILE A 7 -41.92 -16.88 -2.17
N SER A 8 -41.03 -15.98 -1.73
CA SER A 8 -41.08 -14.52 -1.94
C SER A 8 -39.89 -13.90 -1.19
N ALA A 9 -38.81 -13.52 -1.86
CA ALA A 9 -38.56 -12.21 -2.51
C ALA A 9 -38.34 -11.05 -1.52
N GLY A 10 -37.18 -10.40 -1.69
CA GLY A 10 -36.85 -9.06 -1.20
C GLY A 10 -35.35 -8.97 -0.90
N LEU A 11 -34.55 -8.06 -1.44
CA LEU A 11 -34.75 -6.91 -2.32
C LEU A 11 -33.39 -6.69 -2.98
N SER A 12 -33.36 -6.34 -4.26
CA SER A 12 -32.17 -5.83 -4.95
C SER A 12 -31.50 -4.75 -4.11
N GLN A 13 -30.23 -4.94 -3.77
CA GLN A 13 -29.36 -3.82 -3.44
C GLN A 13 -29.06 -3.14 -4.79
N LEU A 14 -29.87 -2.15 -5.15
CA LEU A 14 -29.45 -1.17 -6.16
C LEU A 14 -28.14 -0.60 -5.61
N GLY A 15 -27.03 -0.90 -6.27
CA GLY A 15 -25.74 -0.31 -5.92
C GLY A 15 -25.86 1.19 -6.13
N ASN A 16 -25.71 1.99 -5.08
CA ASN A 16 -25.61 3.43 -5.24
C ASN A 16 -24.38 3.72 -6.09
N GLU A 17 -24.55 4.54 -7.14
CA GLU A 17 -23.42 4.96 -7.98
C GLU A 17 -22.42 5.74 -7.12
N GLN A 18 -21.20 5.22 -7.00
CA GLN A 18 -20.11 5.81 -6.24
C GLN A 18 -18.87 5.89 -7.12
N ILE A 19 -18.08 6.94 -6.95
CA ILE A 19 -16.78 7.08 -7.60
C ILE A 19 -15.69 6.55 -6.67
N SER A 20 -14.90 5.59 -7.13
CA SER A 20 -13.67 5.16 -6.45
C SER A 20 -12.47 5.89 -7.04
N ILE A 21 -11.67 6.53 -6.18
CA ILE A 21 -10.46 7.27 -6.55
C ILE A 21 -9.29 6.66 -5.79
N ILE A 22 -8.39 6.00 -6.51
CA ILE A 22 -7.16 5.45 -5.94
C ILE A 22 -6.01 6.35 -6.37
N VAL A 23 -5.29 6.89 -5.39
CA VAL A 23 -4.12 7.73 -5.63
C VAL A 23 -2.85 6.92 -5.36
N ASN A 24 -1.88 6.99 -6.26
CA ASN A 24 -0.59 6.33 -6.08
C ASN A 24 0.50 7.29 -5.55
N SER A 25 1.68 6.75 -5.19
CA SER A 25 2.81 7.52 -4.66
C SER A 25 3.47 8.45 -5.68
N GLU A 26 3.18 8.28 -6.97
CA GLU A 26 3.67 9.14 -8.07
C GLU A 26 2.74 10.35 -8.33
N GLY A 27 1.64 10.48 -7.57
CA GLY A 27 0.68 11.56 -7.79
C GLY A 27 -0.23 11.34 -9.00
N LYS A 28 -0.53 10.09 -9.36
CA LYS A 28 -1.55 9.74 -10.37
C LYS A 28 -2.82 9.27 -9.68
N ALA A 29 -3.97 9.74 -10.16
CA ALA A 29 -5.28 9.30 -9.69
C ALA A 29 -5.91 8.36 -10.72
N LYS A 30 -6.32 7.17 -10.27
CA LYS A 30 -7.11 6.21 -11.05
C LYS A 30 -8.54 6.22 -10.53
N ILE A 31 -9.47 6.42 -11.44
CA ILE A 31 -10.90 6.52 -11.17
C ILE A 31 -11.57 5.23 -11.64
N SER A 32 -12.53 4.75 -10.87
CA SER A 32 -13.38 3.61 -11.23
C SER A 32 -14.81 3.87 -10.79
N GLN A 33 -15.76 3.57 -11.66
CA GLN A 33 -17.18 3.77 -11.41
C GLN A 33 -17.97 2.66 -12.12
N THR A 34 -18.98 2.13 -11.45
CA THR A 34 -19.97 1.24 -12.06
C THR A 34 -21.26 2.04 -12.28
N LEU A 35 -21.76 2.00 -13.50
CA LEU A 35 -22.93 2.75 -13.96
C LEU A 35 -24.07 1.79 -14.29
N PHE A 36 -25.31 2.21 -14.05
CA PHE A 36 -26.50 1.39 -14.32
C PHE A 36 -27.42 2.05 -15.37
N PRO A 37 -27.01 2.10 -16.65
CA PRO A 37 -27.84 2.67 -17.70
C PRO A 37 -29.14 1.89 -17.91
N LYS A 38 -30.15 2.59 -18.45
CA LYS A 38 -31.39 1.95 -18.87
C LYS A 38 -31.13 1.15 -20.16
N THR A 39 -31.58 -0.10 -20.21
CA THR A 39 -31.32 -1.01 -21.35
C THR A 39 -31.96 -0.59 -22.68
N PHE A 40 -32.83 0.41 -22.68
CA PHE A 40 -33.44 0.97 -23.89
C PHE A 40 -32.74 2.23 -24.41
N VAL A 41 -31.71 2.74 -23.72
CA VAL A 41 -30.89 3.84 -24.23
C VAL A 41 -29.68 3.32 -24.99
N SER A 42 -29.34 4.00 -26.09
CA SER A 42 -28.16 3.68 -26.91
C SER A 42 -26.88 4.35 -26.41
N SER A 43 -27.01 5.40 -25.60
CA SER A 43 -25.89 6.10 -24.97
C SER A 43 -26.30 6.78 -23.66
N ILE A 44 -25.31 7.03 -22.81
CA ILE A 44 -25.41 7.86 -21.60
C ILE A 44 -24.33 8.93 -21.60
N ASP A 45 -24.59 10.02 -20.88
CA ASP A 45 -23.62 11.07 -20.60
C ASP A 45 -23.21 10.98 -19.13
N VAL A 46 -21.91 10.96 -18.87
CA VAL A 46 -21.31 10.72 -17.56
C VAL A 46 -20.38 11.87 -17.21
N PRO A 47 -20.66 12.65 -16.15
CA PRO A 47 -19.72 13.64 -15.65
C PRO A 47 -18.42 12.96 -15.17
N ILE A 48 -17.28 13.41 -15.68
CA ILE A 48 -15.96 12.94 -15.27
C ILE A 48 -15.29 13.98 -14.37
N VAL A 49 -14.43 13.52 -13.46
CA VAL A 49 -13.85 14.38 -12.42
C VAL A 49 -12.74 15.34 -12.92
N SER A 50 -12.38 15.28 -14.21
CA SER A 50 -11.37 16.12 -14.85
C SER A 50 -11.54 16.12 -16.37
N GLU A 51 -11.25 17.24 -17.03
CA GLU A 51 -11.15 17.32 -18.50
C GLU A 51 -9.92 16.58 -19.04
N LYS A 52 -8.89 16.40 -18.21
CA LYS A 52 -7.63 15.76 -18.60
C LYS A 52 -7.62 14.33 -18.11
N ILE A 53 -8.10 13.42 -18.95
CA ILE A 53 -8.11 11.98 -18.68
C ILE A 53 -7.19 11.20 -19.63
N SER A 54 -6.79 10.02 -19.20
CA SER A 54 -6.01 9.07 -20.02
C SER A 54 -6.36 7.63 -19.63
N ASN A 55 -5.95 6.67 -20.45
CA ASN A 55 -6.19 5.23 -20.21
C ASN A 55 -7.67 4.91 -19.91
N LEU A 56 -8.56 5.56 -20.65
CA LEU A 56 -10.00 5.37 -20.56
C LEU A 56 -10.39 3.96 -21.03
N LEU A 57 -11.22 3.28 -20.24
CA LEU A 57 -11.79 1.99 -20.52
C LEU A 57 -13.25 1.99 -20.05
N ALA A 58 -14.17 1.70 -20.95
CA ALA A 58 -15.57 1.47 -20.65
C ALA A 58 -15.96 0.11 -21.22
N ILE A 59 -16.42 -0.81 -20.37
CA ILE A 59 -16.85 -2.16 -20.76
C ILE A 59 -18.24 -2.46 -20.22
N ASP A 60 -19.00 -3.29 -20.92
CA ASP A 60 -20.31 -3.77 -20.46
C ASP A 60 -20.21 -5.01 -19.56
N GLU A 61 -21.37 -5.54 -19.14
CA GLU A 61 -21.45 -6.76 -18.33
C GLU A 61 -20.93 -8.04 -18.99
N LYS A 62 -20.53 -7.99 -20.28
CA LYS A 62 -19.97 -9.10 -21.07
C LYS A 62 -18.52 -8.84 -21.48
N ASP A 63 -17.85 -7.89 -20.81
CA ASP A 63 -16.49 -7.45 -21.10
C ASP A 63 -16.29 -6.88 -22.53
N ILE A 64 -17.37 -6.41 -23.16
CA ILE A 64 -17.31 -5.79 -24.49
C ILE A 64 -16.92 -4.33 -24.34
N LEU A 65 -15.89 -3.91 -25.08
CA LEU A 65 -15.45 -2.52 -25.13
C LEU A 65 -16.55 -1.62 -25.74
N LEU A 66 -16.94 -0.59 -25.00
CA LEU A 66 -17.92 0.39 -25.42
C LEU A 66 -17.25 1.61 -26.07
N GLY A 67 -17.93 2.18 -27.06
CA GLY A 67 -17.47 3.40 -27.73
C GLY A 67 -17.63 4.60 -26.80
N THR A 68 -16.60 5.45 -26.72
CA THR A 68 -16.61 6.64 -25.87
C THR A 68 -16.24 7.89 -26.66
N THR A 69 -16.86 9.02 -26.33
CA THR A 69 -16.49 10.34 -26.85
C THR A 69 -16.53 11.34 -25.71
N GLN A 70 -15.47 12.11 -25.54
CA GLN A 70 -15.35 13.10 -24.49
C GLN A 70 -15.57 14.50 -25.06
N ASP A 71 -16.36 15.31 -24.36
CA ASP A 71 -16.47 16.75 -24.56
C ASP A 71 -16.27 17.42 -23.20
N GLN A 72 -15.13 18.09 -23.01
CA GLN A 72 -14.72 18.69 -21.73
C GLN A 72 -14.79 17.68 -20.56
N ASP A 73 -15.63 17.92 -19.56
CA ASP A 73 -15.86 17.09 -18.38
C ASP A 73 -17.07 16.15 -18.53
N LEU A 74 -17.59 16.00 -19.74
CA LEU A 74 -18.69 15.11 -20.06
C LEU A 74 -18.21 13.96 -20.96
N LEU A 75 -18.38 12.74 -20.48
CA LEU A 75 -18.07 11.53 -21.23
C LEU A 75 -19.35 10.88 -21.76
N LYS A 76 -19.49 10.84 -23.07
CA LYS A 76 -20.55 10.07 -23.73
C LYS A 76 -20.11 8.63 -23.93
N ILE A 77 -20.90 7.68 -23.46
CA ILE A 77 -20.67 6.24 -23.61
C ILE A 77 -21.79 5.63 -24.44
N ALA A 78 -21.46 4.96 -25.54
CA ALA A 78 -22.40 4.20 -26.36
C ALA A 78 -22.71 2.85 -25.68
N THR A 79 -23.76 2.81 -24.88
CA THR A 79 -24.15 1.64 -24.08
C THR A 79 -24.75 0.51 -24.90
N LEU A 80 -25.37 0.82 -26.05
CA LEU A 80 -25.98 -0.16 -26.95
C LEU A 80 -26.94 -1.14 -26.25
N GLY A 81 -27.64 -0.66 -25.20
CA GLY A 81 -28.56 -1.45 -24.40
C GLY A 81 -27.94 -2.27 -23.26
N ALA A 82 -26.65 -2.07 -22.96
CA ALA A 82 -26.00 -2.60 -21.75
C ALA A 82 -26.78 -2.22 -20.49
N SER A 83 -26.72 -3.11 -19.49
CA SER A 83 -27.39 -2.93 -18.19
C SER A 83 -26.45 -2.47 -17.09
N VAL A 84 -25.16 -2.73 -17.27
CA VAL A 84 -24.07 -2.31 -16.39
C VAL A 84 -22.91 -1.83 -17.27
N VAL A 85 -22.26 -0.75 -16.86
CA VAL A 85 -21.03 -0.28 -17.48
C VAL A 85 -19.97 -0.07 -16.41
N ASP A 86 -18.82 -0.72 -16.57
CA ASP A 86 -17.64 -0.47 -15.76
C ASP A 86 -16.73 0.54 -16.47
N LEU A 87 -16.62 1.72 -15.84
CA LEU A 87 -15.82 2.83 -16.33
C LEU A 87 -14.54 2.96 -15.50
N LYS A 88 -13.38 3.02 -16.17
CA LYS A 88 -12.07 3.24 -15.55
C LYS A 88 -11.27 4.25 -16.37
N TYR A 89 -10.60 5.18 -15.70
CA TYR A 89 -9.71 6.14 -16.35
C TYR A 89 -8.70 6.70 -15.35
N ASN A 90 -7.63 7.31 -15.85
CA ASN A 90 -6.73 8.14 -15.06
C ASN A 90 -7.15 9.60 -15.20
N ALA A 91 -7.08 10.38 -14.12
CA ALA A 91 -7.44 11.80 -14.12
C ALA A 91 -6.28 12.66 -13.60
N ASP A 92 -6.05 13.80 -14.25
CA ASP A 92 -5.13 14.85 -13.78
C ASP A 92 -5.87 15.77 -12.80
N ILE A 93 -5.86 15.36 -11.52
CA ILE A 93 -6.55 16.04 -10.40
C ILE A 93 -5.64 16.26 -9.18
N LEU A 94 -4.32 16.04 -9.37
CA LEU A 94 -3.32 16.10 -8.31
C LEU A 94 -2.27 17.15 -8.64
N THR A 95 -1.98 18.01 -7.69
CA THR A 95 -0.84 18.95 -7.74
C THR A 95 0.11 18.67 -6.59
N TYR A 96 1.40 18.88 -6.80
CA TYR A 96 2.42 18.70 -5.77
C TYR A 96 3.20 20.00 -5.57
N GLU A 97 3.21 20.47 -4.33
CA GLU A 97 3.94 21.69 -3.94
C GLU A 97 4.50 21.51 -2.52
N SER A 98 5.78 21.85 -2.33
CA SER A 98 6.41 21.92 -1.00
C SER A 98 6.22 20.66 -0.12
N GLY A 99 6.31 19.46 -0.70
CA GLY A 99 6.16 18.19 0.04
C GLY A 99 4.72 17.73 0.28
N VAL A 100 3.74 18.45 -0.28
CA VAL A 100 2.31 18.17 -0.10
C VAL A 100 1.65 17.94 -1.45
N PHE A 101 0.94 16.81 -1.56
CA PHE A 101 0.02 16.55 -2.64
C PHE A 101 -1.34 17.15 -2.31
N ARG A 102 -1.96 17.78 -3.31
CA ARG A 102 -3.31 18.32 -3.23
C ARG A 102 -4.15 17.69 -4.33
N LEU A 103 -5.14 16.90 -3.91
CA LEU A 103 -6.20 16.33 -4.73
C LEU A 103 -7.35 17.35 -4.81
N LYS A 104 -7.80 17.69 -6.01
CA LYS A 104 -8.93 18.61 -6.21
C LYS A 104 -9.83 18.13 -7.37
N TYR A 105 -11.11 17.96 -7.09
CA TYR A 105 -12.12 17.58 -8.09
C TYR A 105 -13.52 18.01 -7.61
N SER A 106 -14.50 17.93 -8.51
CA SER A 106 -15.92 18.07 -8.18
C SER A 106 -16.66 16.80 -8.56
N SER A 107 -17.67 16.42 -7.79
CA SER A 107 -18.50 15.27 -8.10
C SER A 107 -19.93 15.45 -7.59
N GLU A 108 -20.89 14.99 -8.38
CA GLU A 108 -22.31 14.92 -7.99
C GLU A 108 -22.61 13.64 -7.17
N LEU A 109 -21.66 12.72 -7.08
CA LEU A 109 -21.78 11.45 -6.39
C LEU A 109 -20.91 11.41 -5.15
N GLU A 110 -21.22 10.47 -4.26
CA GLU A 110 -20.28 10.11 -3.22
C GLU A 110 -18.99 9.57 -3.83
N SER A 111 -17.88 9.83 -3.16
CA SER A 111 -16.57 9.39 -3.61
C SER A 111 -15.82 8.68 -2.50
N ARG A 112 -15.16 7.57 -2.84
CA ARG A 112 -14.24 6.85 -1.96
C ARG A 112 -12.83 7.13 -2.42
N VAL A 113 -12.09 7.91 -1.63
CA VAL A 113 -10.69 8.24 -1.92
C VAL A 113 -9.77 7.35 -1.10
N SER A 114 -8.96 6.53 -1.76
CA SER A 114 -7.90 5.74 -1.15
C SER A 114 -6.55 6.43 -1.36
N LEU A 115 -5.92 6.86 -0.26
CA LEU A 115 -4.61 7.49 -0.30
C LEU A 115 -3.47 6.46 -0.37
N PRO A 116 -2.28 6.85 -0.87
CA PRO A 116 -1.12 5.97 -0.90
C PRO A 116 -0.71 5.47 0.48
N GLN A 117 0.02 4.35 0.54
CA GLN A 117 0.66 3.91 1.78
C GLN A 117 1.62 4.99 2.31
N LEU A 118 1.81 5.01 3.63
CA LEU A 118 2.68 5.97 4.33
C LEU A 118 2.30 7.45 4.13
N SER A 119 1.10 7.70 3.59
CA SER A 119 0.56 9.04 3.50
C SER A 119 0.04 9.52 4.86
N LYS A 120 0.03 10.83 5.09
CA LYS A 120 -0.64 11.46 6.21
C LYS A 120 -1.55 12.55 5.67
N LEU A 121 -2.82 12.53 6.10
CA LEU A 121 -3.76 13.60 5.79
C LEU A 121 -3.25 14.90 6.43
N VAL A 122 -3.20 15.97 5.63
CA VAL A 122 -2.78 17.31 6.05
C VAL A 122 -4.00 18.20 6.22
N SER A 123 -4.91 18.20 5.24
CA SER A 123 -6.12 19.02 5.28
C SER A 123 -7.22 18.43 4.43
N LEU A 124 -8.46 18.75 4.78
CA LEU A 124 -9.64 18.44 3.98
C LEU A 124 -10.62 19.61 4.11
N ASN A 125 -11.21 20.03 2.99
CA ASN A 125 -12.16 21.15 2.97
C ASN A 125 -13.59 20.77 3.40
N ILE A 126 -13.88 19.48 3.47
CA ILE A 126 -15.19 18.92 3.80
C ILE A 126 -15.09 17.87 4.91
N ILE A 127 -16.20 17.55 5.57
CA ILE A 127 -16.26 16.48 6.56
C ILE A 127 -16.55 15.16 5.83
N PRO A 128 -15.71 14.12 5.97
CA PRO A 128 -16.01 12.79 5.43
C PRO A 128 -17.24 12.18 6.07
N ILE A 129 -17.99 11.41 5.29
CA ILE A 129 -19.06 10.54 5.78
C ILE A 129 -18.45 9.39 6.62
N GLU A 130 -17.35 8.82 6.14
CA GLU A 130 -16.63 7.73 6.78
C GLU A 130 -15.13 7.93 6.64
N ILE A 131 -14.39 7.55 7.69
CA ILE A 131 -12.93 7.55 7.70
C ILE A 131 -12.47 6.16 8.14
N SER A 132 -11.73 5.48 7.29
CA SER A 132 -10.91 4.32 7.64
C SER A 132 -9.43 4.66 7.41
N GLU A 133 -8.50 3.80 7.82
CA GLU A 133 -7.05 4.11 7.91
C GLU A 133 -6.48 5.03 6.80
N LYS A 134 -6.80 4.72 5.54
CA LYS A 134 -6.38 5.47 4.35
C LYS A 134 -7.51 5.72 3.36
N GLU A 135 -8.74 5.35 3.70
CA GLU A 135 -9.90 5.59 2.86
C GLU A 135 -10.82 6.64 3.46
N TYR A 136 -11.28 7.55 2.61
CA TYR A 136 -12.17 8.64 2.97
C TYR A 136 -13.39 8.55 2.08
N VAL A 137 -14.56 8.34 2.67
CA VAL A 137 -15.82 8.46 1.96
C VAL A 137 -16.28 9.90 2.07
N LEU A 138 -16.34 10.59 0.94
CA LEU A 138 -16.62 12.02 0.85
C LEU A 138 -17.99 12.23 0.19
N PRO A 139 -18.79 13.18 0.70
CA PRO A 139 -20.08 13.50 0.09
C PRO A 139 -19.89 14.19 -1.27
N PRO A 140 -20.96 14.30 -2.08
CA PRO A 140 -20.96 15.13 -3.28
C PRO A 140 -20.53 16.57 -3.02
N GLY A 141 -19.87 17.18 -4.01
CA GLY A 141 -19.47 18.59 -4.03
C GLY A 141 -18.04 18.82 -4.50
N ASP A 142 -17.54 20.02 -4.23
CA ASP A 142 -16.16 20.41 -4.51
C ASP A 142 -15.24 19.87 -3.42
N ILE A 143 -14.41 18.89 -3.79
CA ILE A 143 -13.48 18.23 -2.89
C ILE A 143 -12.08 18.80 -3.06
N SER A 144 -11.44 19.13 -1.94
CA SER A 144 -10.01 19.42 -1.86
C SER A 144 -9.40 18.73 -0.65
N LEU A 145 -8.56 17.74 -0.93
CA LEU A 145 -7.85 16.92 0.05
C LEU A 145 -6.35 17.12 -0.13
N SER A 146 -5.62 17.41 0.94
CA SER A 146 -4.16 17.49 0.91
C SER A 146 -3.54 16.42 1.80
N TYR A 147 -2.48 15.79 1.31
CA TYR A 147 -1.74 14.76 2.04
C TYR A 147 -0.23 14.85 1.75
N SER A 148 0.58 14.37 2.68
CA SER A 148 2.03 14.19 2.47
C SER A 148 2.36 12.70 2.48
N ILE A 149 3.45 12.31 1.83
CA ILE A 149 3.99 10.94 1.89
C ILE A 149 5.29 11.01 2.69
N LYS A 150 5.47 10.12 3.67
CA LYS A 150 6.73 10.06 4.43
C LYS A 150 7.89 9.77 3.48
N PRO A 151 8.94 10.61 3.46
CA PRO A 151 10.12 10.32 2.66
C PRO A 151 10.86 9.10 3.22
N VAL A 152 11.52 8.34 2.35
CA VAL A 152 12.49 7.34 2.77
C VAL A 152 13.74 8.07 3.26
N THR A 153 14.12 7.82 4.51
CA THR A 153 15.29 8.45 5.15
C THR A 153 16.28 7.40 5.59
N SER A 154 17.56 7.77 5.63
CA SER A 154 18.60 7.00 6.29
C SER A 154 18.72 7.43 7.75
N LYS A 155 18.76 6.46 8.67
CA LYS A 155 19.03 6.67 10.08
C LYS A 155 20.27 5.89 10.49
N GLU A 156 21.21 6.58 11.11
CA GLU A 156 22.48 6.01 11.58
C GLU A 156 22.40 5.68 13.08
N PHE A 157 22.97 4.54 13.45
CA PHE A 157 23.12 4.07 14.82
C PHE A 157 24.59 3.72 15.06
N PHE A 158 25.13 4.15 16.19
CA PHE A 158 26.51 3.91 16.56
C PHE A 158 26.56 2.89 17.68
N VAL A 159 27.34 1.82 17.50
CA VAL A 159 27.47 0.69 18.42
C VAL A 159 28.94 0.52 18.75
N ASN A 160 29.26 0.35 20.03
CA ASN A 160 30.63 0.08 20.47
C ASN A 160 30.87 -1.44 20.52
N VAL A 161 31.88 -1.91 19.81
CA VAL A 161 32.36 -3.30 19.85
C VAL A 161 33.86 -3.25 20.14
N ASP A 162 34.29 -3.89 21.22
CA ASP A 162 35.69 -3.96 21.66
C ASP A 162 36.41 -2.59 21.72
N GLY A 163 35.68 -1.55 22.15
CA GLY A 163 36.22 -0.19 22.28
C GLY A 163 36.24 0.60 20.98
N SER A 164 35.84 0.01 19.85
CA SER A 164 35.71 0.69 18.55
C SER A 164 34.24 0.97 18.23
N GLU A 165 33.95 2.13 17.64
CA GLU A 165 32.60 2.51 17.26
C GLU A 165 32.32 2.13 15.80
N TYR A 166 31.19 1.46 15.59
CA TYR A 166 30.72 0.98 14.30
C TYR A 166 29.36 1.57 13.98
N LYS A 167 29.16 1.91 12.70
CA LYS A 167 27.93 2.51 12.21
C LYS A 167 27.02 1.46 11.58
N ILE A 168 25.79 1.36 12.08
CA ILE A 168 24.69 0.65 11.44
C ILE A 168 23.79 1.69 10.77
N GLU A 169 23.39 1.42 9.54
CA GLU A 169 22.47 2.28 8.79
C GLU A 169 21.14 1.57 8.56
N ALA A 170 20.03 2.24 8.83
CA ALA A 170 18.69 1.76 8.50
C ALA A 170 18.00 2.75 7.56
N ILE A 171 17.65 2.29 6.36
CA ILE A 171 16.99 3.06 5.32
C ILE A 171 15.53 2.63 5.27
N THR A 172 14.62 3.53 5.64
CA THR A 172 13.18 3.27 5.66
C THR A 172 12.37 4.58 5.68
N ALA A 173 11.09 4.49 5.34
CA ALA A 173 10.12 5.57 5.56
C ALA A 173 9.37 5.43 6.90
N ALA A 174 9.55 4.32 7.63
CA ALA A 174 9.01 4.16 8.98
C ALA A 174 9.84 4.93 10.01
N LYS A 175 9.19 5.40 11.07
CA LYS A 175 9.92 5.90 12.24
C LYS A 175 10.52 4.72 13.00
N ILE A 176 11.84 4.74 13.21
CA ILE A 176 12.57 3.77 14.04
C ILE A 176 12.80 4.31 15.44
N GLU A 177 12.49 3.52 16.47
CA GLU A 177 12.68 3.81 17.89
C GLU A 177 13.33 2.63 18.62
N GLU A 178 13.81 2.86 19.86
CA GLU A 178 14.28 1.81 20.77
C GLU A 178 15.34 0.87 20.16
N PHE A 179 16.26 1.45 19.40
CA PHE A 179 17.35 0.69 18.79
C PHE A 179 18.32 0.16 19.86
N SER A 180 18.67 -1.11 19.75
CA SER A 180 19.72 -1.76 20.55
C SER A 180 20.42 -2.80 19.70
N ALA A 181 21.71 -3.02 19.97
CA ALA A 181 22.51 -4.02 19.29
C ALA A 181 23.48 -4.68 20.27
N ASN A 182 23.71 -5.97 20.08
CA ASN A 182 24.77 -6.76 20.69
C ASN A 182 25.32 -7.75 19.64
N SER A 183 26.22 -8.65 20.04
CA SER A 183 26.90 -9.58 19.13
C SER A 183 25.99 -10.64 18.50
N ASP A 184 24.81 -10.88 19.04
CA ASP A 184 23.90 -11.95 18.61
C ASP A 184 22.58 -11.37 18.03
N GLU A 185 22.30 -10.09 18.27
CA GLU A 185 21.04 -9.47 17.91
C GLU A 185 21.12 -7.95 17.68
N ILE A 186 20.39 -7.47 16.67
CA ILE A 186 19.96 -6.08 16.53
C ILE A 186 18.44 -6.00 16.66
N GLN A 187 17.93 -5.10 17.50
CA GLN A 187 16.50 -4.86 17.65
C GLN A 187 16.13 -3.39 17.53
N PHE A 188 14.92 -3.13 17.03
CA PHE A 188 14.33 -1.80 16.97
C PHE A 188 12.82 -1.87 16.74
N ILE A 189 12.10 -0.80 17.09
CA ILE A 189 10.66 -0.67 16.84
C ILE A 189 10.40 0.17 15.59
N ILE A 190 9.59 -0.33 14.67
CA ILE A 190 9.02 0.44 13.55
C ILE A 190 7.59 0.89 13.88
N ARG A 191 7.29 2.17 13.67
CA ARG A 191 5.94 2.74 13.96
C ARG A 191 4.96 2.68 12.79
N ASP A 192 5.44 2.36 11.59
CA ASP A 192 4.64 2.25 10.38
C ASP A 192 5.06 0.98 9.63
N LYS A 193 4.12 0.36 8.92
CA LYS A 193 4.41 -0.72 7.97
C LYS A 193 5.18 -0.15 6.78
N ALA A 194 6.50 -0.31 6.77
CA ALA A 194 7.37 0.08 5.67
C ALA A 194 8.54 -0.90 5.55
N ILE A 195 9.02 -1.11 4.33
CA ILE A 195 10.26 -1.85 4.08
C ILE A 195 11.41 -1.19 4.86
N VAL A 196 12.28 -2.02 5.43
CA VAL A 196 13.50 -1.58 6.10
C VAL A 196 14.69 -2.26 5.42
N LEU A 197 15.66 -1.46 4.99
CA LEU A 197 16.97 -1.96 4.58
C LEU A 197 17.97 -1.61 5.68
N THR A 198 18.62 -2.60 6.28
CA THR A 198 19.67 -2.40 7.27
C THR A 198 21.03 -2.78 6.70
N ILE A 199 22.02 -1.90 6.86
CA ILE A 199 23.43 -2.11 6.51
C ILE A 199 24.20 -2.26 7.82
N ILE A 200 24.73 -3.46 8.05
CA ILE A 200 25.29 -3.87 9.34
C ILE A 200 26.75 -4.28 9.11
N PRO A 201 27.73 -3.69 9.82
CA PRO A 201 29.10 -4.16 9.79
C PRO A 201 29.21 -5.59 10.32
N THR A 202 29.99 -6.45 9.66
CA THR A 202 30.20 -7.85 10.08
C THR A 202 30.90 -7.97 11.44
N THR A 203 31.57 -6.90 11.88
CA THR A 203 32.12 -6.79 13.24
C THR A 203 31.06 -6.59 14.33
N VAL A 204 29.88 -6.10 13.97
CA VAL A 204 28.77 -5.93 14.92
C VAL A 204 27.88 -7.17 14.96
N LEU A 205 27.58 -7.74 13.79
CA LEU A 205 26.79 -8.95 13.64
C LEU A 205 27.38 -9.77 12.48
N GLU A 206 27.94 -10.93 12.79
CA GLU A 206 28.81 -11.68 11.88
C GLU A 206 28.00 -12.31 10.73
N ASN A 207 26.93 -13.02 11.11
CA ASN A 207 26.12 -13.79 10.18
C ASN A 207 24.61 -13.65 10.49
N PRO A 208 24.01 -12.48 10.21
CA PRO A 208 22.58 -12.30 10.39
C PRO A 208 21.78 -13.27 9.50
N ASN A 209 21.08 -14.21 10.13
CA ASN A 209 20.48 -15.36 9.46
C ASN A 209 19.00 -15.59 9.82
N ASP A 210 18.41 -14.76 10.69
CA ASP A 210 16.97 -14.76 10.91
C ASP A 210 16.46 -13.34 11.23
N VAL A 211 15.17 -13.12 10.97
CA VAL A 211 14.48 -11.88 11.32
C VAL A 211 13.10 -12.19 11.89
N LEU A 212 12.80 -11.60 13.05
CA LEU A 212 11.50 -11.68 13.69
C LEU A 212 10.78 -10.32 13.66
N LEU A 213 9.48 -10.33 13.43
CA LEU A 213 8.56 -9.22 13.64
C LEU A 213 7.54 -9.62 14.70
N ASN A 214 7.49 -8.91 15.82
CA ASN A 214 6.61 -9.22 16.96
C ASN A 214 6.75 -10.67 17.50
N GLY A 215 7.89 -11.31 17.25
CA GLY A 215 8.19 -12.69 17.65
C GLY A 215 7.97 -13.73 16.54
N ASP A 216 7.28 -13.37 15.46
CA ASP A 216 7.04 -14.24 14.31
C ASP A 216 8.11 -14.05 13.23
N LYS A 217 8.49 -15.13 12.54
CA LYS A 217 9.44 -15.03 11.42
C LYS A 217 8.86 -14.16 10.32
N VAL A 218 9.68 -13.26 9.78
CA VAL A 218 9.31 -12.42 8.63
C VAL A 218 10.20 -12.74 7.44
N GLU A 219 9.65 -12.63 6.24
CA GLU A 219 10.45 -12.72 5.03
C GLU A 219 11.52 -11.61 5.02
N PHE A 220 12.77 -12.03 4.83
CA PHE A 220 13.89 -11.12 4.64
C PHE A 220 14.74 -11.59 3.45
N SER A 221 15.49 -10.67 2.88
CA SER A 221 16.45 -10.96 1.81
C SER A 221 17.79 -10.38 2.18
N GLN A 222 18.81 -11.23 2.20
CA GLN A 222 20.19 -10.80 2.27
C GLN A 222 20.67 -10.49 0.85
N PHE A 223 20.79 -9.20 0.53
CA PHE A 223 21.11 -8.77 -0.84
C PHE A 223 22.60 -8.74 -1.13
N HIS A 224 23.41 -8.48 -0.10
CA HIS A 224 24.85 -8.43 -0.22
C HIS A 224 25.49 -8.72 1.13
N GLN A 225 26.38 -9.70 1.17
CA GLN A 225 27.30 -9.92 2.27
C GLN A 225 28.69 -9.89 1.67
N ASN A 226 29.48 -8.90 2.08
CA ASN A 226 30.91 -8.91 1.80
C ASN A 226 31.66 -9.13 3.12
N SER A 227 33.00 -9.11 3.08
CA SER A 227 33.81 -9.32 4.28
C SER A 227 33.61 -8.26 5.37
N THR A 228 32.94 -7.14 5.07
CA THR A 228 32.82 -5.98 5.97
C THR A 228 31.39 -5.64 6.37
N HIS A 229 30.39 -5.93 5.54
CA HIS A 229 29.00 -5.54 5.77
C HIS A 229 28.00 -6.57 5.24
N SER A 230 26.88 -6.67 5.96
CA SER A 230 25.67 -7.42 5.61
C SER A 230 24.51 -6.46 5.33
N TRP A 231 23.84 -6.64 4.20
CA TRP A 231 22.70 -5.82 3.76
C TRP A 231 21.44 -6.66 3.80
N ILE A 232 20.52 -6.30 4.70
CA ILE A 232 19.31 -7.07 4.99
C ILE A 232 18.10 -6.22 4.66
N ARG A 233 17.27 -6.69 3.73
CA ARG A 233 15.93 -6.14 3.49
C ARG A 233 14.91 -6.94 4.27
N ILE A 234 14.11 -6.22 5.02
CA ILE A 234 13.00 -6.74 5.80
C ILE A 234 11.72 -6.20 5.16
N ASP A 235 10.72 -7.06 4.98
CA ASP A 235 9.41 -6.68 4.47
C ASP A 235 8.33 -6.88 5.56
N PRO A 236 8.16 -5.90 6.47
CA PRO A 236 7.24 -6.05 7.58
C PRO A 236 5.80 -6.15 7.09
N HIS A 237 5.06 -7.16 7.55
CA HIS A 237 3.63 -7.27 7.26
C HIS A 237 2.79 -6.32 8.13
N GLU A 238 3.34 -5.84 9.26
CA GLU A 238 2.75 -4.85 10.17
C GLU A 238 3.81 -3.97 10.86
N LYS A 239 3.40 -3.11 11.80
CA LYS A 239 4.29 -2.31 12.66
C LYS A 239 4.67 -3.11 13.91
N GLY A 240 5.82 -2.84 14.52
CA GLY A 240 6.19 -3.55 15.74
C GLY A 240 7.69 -3.65 16.00
N LEU A 241 8.03 -4.60 16.86
CA LEU A 241 9.40 -4.92 17.23
C LEU A 241 10.03 -5.80 16.15
N VAL A 242 11.11 -5.31 15.55
CA VAL A 242 11.97 -6.05 14.63
C VAL A 242 13.18 -6.54 15.39
N ARG A 243 13.55 -7.81 15.19
CA ARG A 243 14.77 -8.43 15.73
C ARG A 243 15.52 -9.11 14.59
N ILE A 244 16.76 -8.73 14.34
CA ILE A 244 17.68 -9.36 13.40
C ILE A 244 18.62 -10.21 14.23
N LEU A 245 18.68 -11.50 13.96
CA LEU A 245 19.38 -12.48 14.79
C LEU A 245 20.56 -13.08 14.03
N ASP A 246 21.62 -13.36 14.77
CA ASP A 246 22.74 -14.19 14.34
C ASP A 246 22.74 -15.46 15.19
N PHE A 247 22.03 -16.48 14.71
CA PHE A 247 22.11 -17.79 15.32
C PHE A 247 23.45 -18.42 14.99
N LYS A 248 24.31 -18.54 16.00
CA LYS A 248 25.47 -19.43 15.93
C LYS A 248 24.93 -20.86 15.93
N GLU A 249 25.04 -21.55 14.80
CA GLU A 249 24.95 -23.01 14.82
C GLU A 249 26.01 -23.48 15.81
N GLU A 250 25.60 -24.06 16.94
CA GLU A 250 26.54 -24.77 17.80
C GLU A 250 27.22 -25.81 16.93
N SER A 251 28.51 -25.61 16.68
CA SER A 251 29.34 -26.64 16.09
C SER A 251 29.15 -27.86 16.97
N VAL A 252 28.67 -28.92 16.35
CA VAL A 252 28.48 -30.22 16.96
C VAL A 252 29.88 -30.82 17.19
N GLU A 253 30.64 -30.27 18.13
CA GLU A 253 31.93 -30.81 18.59
C GLU A 253 31.74 -32.09 19.42
N TRP A 254 30.50 -32.45 19.77
CA TRP A 254 30.20 -33.68 20.51
C TRP A 254 30.34 -34.96 19.68
N PHE A 255 30.32 -34.88 18.34
CA PHE A 255 30.54 -36.06 17.49
C PHE A 255 32.02 -36.47 17.40
N ASP A 256 32.96 -35.54 17.51
CA ASP A 256 34.41 -35.87 17.45
C ASP A 256 34.92 -36.59 18.69
N TRP A 257 34.30 -36.38 19.86
CA TRP A 257 34.61 -37.15 21.08
C TRP A 257 34.15 -38.62 20.98
N LEU A 258 33.02 -38.90 20.33
CA LEU A 258 32.47 -40.25 20.21
C LEU A 258 33.28 -41.17 19.28
N TRP A 259 33.99 -40.63 18.29
CA TRP A 259 34.82 -41.42 17.38
C TRP A 259 36.26 -41.65 17.87
N GLY A 260 36.69 -40.95 18.93
CA GLY A 260 38.00 -41.17 19.57
C GLY A 260 38.12 -42.50 20.31
N TRP A 261 37.02 -43.20 20.56
CA TRP A 261 36.98 -44.50 21.24
C TRP A 261 37.05 -45.72 20.29
N PHE A 262 36.96 -45.50 18.97
CA PHE A 262 37.02 -46.55 17.95
C PHE A 262 38.38 -46.66 17.25
N LYS A 263 39.45 -46.10 17.82
CA LYS A 263 40.84 -46.33 17.38
C LYS A 263 41.65 -47.12 18.39
#